data_AF-A0A537MGQ5-F1
#
_entry.id   AF-A0A537MGQ5-F1
#
_cell.length_a   1.000
_cell.length_b   1.000
_cell.length_c   1.000
_cell.angle_alpha   90.00
_cell.angle_beta   90.00
_cell.angle_gamma   90.00
#
_symmetry.space_group_name_H-M   'P 1'
#
loop_
_entity.id
_entity.type
_entity.pdbx_description
1 polymer ?
#
loop_
_entity_poly.entity_id
_entity_poly.type
_entity_poly.pdbx_seq_one_letter_code
_entity_poly.pdbx_strand_id
1 'polypeptide(L)'
;MSGTDEEAIGTSGFVPSRRTVLVLGAAAASTVITVRPALAQTAGSVLNCEIPVPAPTAGGSYVAPDGSLVAPGTPGAAPPLARPLRGEEVKNLLRSGATPAGVDPSAAQAYANYIRRLQAGMSGFTCYASLQMPR
;
A
#
# COMPACT_ATOMS: atom_id res chain seq x y z
N MET A 1 39.53 18.28 -11.24
CA MET A 1 38.27 18.54 -11.96
C MET A 1 37.31 19.10 -10.93
N SER A 2 37.17 20.43 -10.91
CA SER A 2 35.95 21.10 -11.38
C SER A 2 34.84 20.85 -10.35
N GLY A 3 34.50 21.77 -9.47
CA GLY A 3 34.08 23.14 -9.78
C GLY A 3 32.56 23.20 -9.67
N THR A 4 32.05 24.41 -9.50
CA THR A 4 30.64 24.84 -9.66
C THR A 4 29.65 24.36 -8.59
N ASP A 5 28.74 25.16 -8.04
CA ASP A 5 28.52 26.61 -7.85
C ASP A 5 27.09 26.68 -7.25
N GLU A 6 26.76 27.77 -6.53
CA GLU A 6 25.39 28.28 -6.31
C GLU A 6 24.38 27.39 -5.52
N GLU A 7 23.40 27.86 -4.76
CA GLU A 7 22.88 29.17 -4.37
C GLU A 7 21.74 28.88 -3.37
N ALA A 8 21.53 29.73 -2.36
CA ALA A 8 20.20 30.02 -1.80
C ALA A 8 20.25 31.14 -0.74
N ILE A 9 20.10 32.37 -1.23
CA ILE A 9 19.03 33.31 -0.85
C ILE A 9 18.73 33.47 0.66
N GLY A 10 19.26 34.56 1.22
CA GLY A 10 18.43 35.70 1.66
C GLY A 10 17.55 35.56 2.91
N THR A 11 17.98 36.17 4.00
CA THR A 11 17.33 37.39 4.57
C THR A 11 17.86 37.66 5.97
N SER A 12 18.58 38.79 6.07
CA SER A 12 19.02 39.41 7.30
C SER A 12 17.83 39.82 8.16
N GLY A 13 17.87 39.45 9.44
CA GLY A 13 16.91 39.94 10.42
C GLY A 13 17.06 39.43 11.85
N PHE A 14 18.21 38.86 12.23
CA PHE A 14 18.50 38.54 13.63
C PHE A 14 20.00 38.66 13.83
N VAL A 15 20.45 39.56 14.70
CA VAL A 15 21.86 39.66 15.07
C VAL A 15 22.17 38.48 16.00
N PRO A 16 22.81 37.39 15.55
CA PRO A 16 23.01 36.22 16.38
C PRO A 16 24.32 36.42 17.14
N SER A 17 24.25 36.38 18.47
CA SER A 17 25.45 36.31 19.32
C SER A 17 26.29 35.10 18.93
N ARG A 18 27.62 35.28 18.78
CA ARG A 18 28.59 34.24 18.36
C ARG A 18 28.55 32.97 19.22
N ARG A 19 27.97 33.04 20.43
CA ARG A 19 27.81 31.91 21.34
C ARG A 19 26.59 31.02 21.03
N THR A 20 25.56 31.54 20.37
CA THR A 20 24.31 30.82 20.10
C THR A 20 24.41 29.91 18.87
N VAL A 21 25.28 30.26 17.91
CA VAL A 21 25.45 29.51 16.65
C VAL A 21 26.15 28.16 16.85
N LEU A 22 27.01 28.04 17.88
CA LEU A 22 27.75 26.80 18.17
C LEU A 22 26.92 25.72 18.89
N VAL A 23 25.78 26.08 19.49
CA VAL A 23 24.93 25.12 20.24
C VAL A 23 23.90 24.44 19.33
N LEU A 24 23.61 25.00 18.17
CA LEU A 24 22.61 24.48 17.22
C LEU A 24 23.17 23.47 16.20
N GLY A 25 24.42 23.00 16.36
CA GLY A 25 25.07 22.08 15.42
C GLY A 25 24.86 20.58 15.72
N ALA A 26 24.13 20.24 16.78
CA ALA A 26 24.12 18.88 17.34
C ALA A 26 22.73 18.23 17.38
N ALA A 27 21.92 18.35 16.33
CA ALA A 27 20.70 17.54 16.24
C ALA A 27 20.16 17.43 14.80
N ALA A 28 20.66 16.45 14.05
CA ALA A 28 19.86 15.78 13.01
C ALA A 28 20.59 14.52 12.54
N ALA A 29 20.63 13.47 13.38
CA ALA A 29 20.87 12.12 12.86
C ALA A 29 19.60 11.68 12.14
N SER A 30 19.48 12.01 10.85
CA SER A 30 18.43 11.47 9.99
C SER A 30 18.73 9.98 9.79
N THR A 31 18.07 9.12 10.58
CA THR A 31 18.08 7.68 10.33
C THR A 31 17.35 7.46 9.02
N VAL A 32 18.11 7.30 7.94
CA VAL A 32 17.58 6.84 6.66
C VAL A 32 17.14 5.40 6.88
N ILE A 33 15.83 5.21 7.05
CA ILE A 33 15.25 3.88 7.07
C ILE A 33 15.21 3.44 5.61
N THR A 34 16.19 2.63 5.22
CA THR A 34 16.22 1.98 3.91
C THR A 34 15.17 0.86 3.92
N VAL A 35 13.92 1.22 3.69
CA VAL A 35 12.90 0.22 3.33
C VAL A 35 13.30 -0.27 1.96
N ARG A 36 13.90 -1.46 1.87
CA ARG A 36 14.01 -2.18 0.61
C ARG A 36 12.59 -2.52 0.22
N PRO A 37 11.98 -1.84 -0.76
CA PRO A 37 10.73 -2.34 -1.27
C PRO A 37 11.14 -3.61 -2.00
N ALA A 38 10.66 -4.77 -1.54
CA ALA A 38 10.56 -5.91 -2.42
C ALA A 38 9.49 -5.56 -3.47
N LEU A 39 9.83 -4.64 -4.39
CA LEU A 39 9.14 -4.42 -5.64
C LEU A 39 9.38 -5.70 -6.43
N ALA A 40 8.58 -6.71 -6.15
CA ALA A 40 8.32 -7.77 -7.08
C ALA A 40 7.67 -7.13 -8.32
N GLN A 41 8.55 -6.66 -9.22
CA GLN A 41 8.33 -6.49 -10.66
C GLN A 41 6.97 -5.87 -11.07
N THR A 42 6.75 -4.59 -10.75
CA THR A 42 5.64 -3.80 -11.31
C THR A 42 6.02 -3.18 -12.66
N ALA A 43 6.24 -4.00 -13.68
CA ALA A 43 6.26 -3.55 -15.07
C ALA A 43 5.90 -4.72 -16.00
N GLY A 44 4.69 -4.72 -16.56
CA GLY A 44 4.41 -5.53 -17.75
C GLY A 44 3.08 -6.28 -17.83
N SER A 45 2.21 -6.28 -16.82
CA SER A 45 0.92 -6.97 -17.01
C SER A 45 -0.17 -6.52 -16.07
N VAL A 46 -1.00 -5.58 -16.54
CA VAL A 46 -2.24 -5.13 -15.88
C VAL A 46 -3.22 -6.30 -15.62
N LEU A 47 -3.01 -7.44 -16.28
CA LEU A 47 -3.74 -8.70 -16.10
C LEU A 47 -3.07 -9.68 -15.12
N ASN A 48 -1.75 -9.58 -14.90
CA ASN A 48 -1.02 -10.37 -13.89
C ASN A 48 -0.66 -9.58 -12.62
N CYS A 49 -1.26 -8.40 -12.41
CA CYS A 49 -1.12 -7.71 -11.14
C CYS A 49 -1.74 -8.55 -10.00
N GLU A 50 -1.17 -8.44 -8.81
CA GLU A 50 -1.57 -9.21 -7.64
C GLU A 50 -2.15 -8.27 -6.57
N ILE A 51 -3.31 -8.64 -6.01
CA ILE A 51 -4.02 -7.91 -4.96
C ILE A 51 -3.96 -8.75 -3.68
N PRO A 52 -3.19 -8.32 -2.67
CA PRO A 52 -3.16 -9.00 -1.38
C PRO A 52 -4.47 -8.71 -0.62
N VAL A 53 -5.05 -9.75 -0.04
CA VAL A 53 -6.29 -9.66 0.74
C VAL A 53 -6.11 -10.47 2.04
N PRO A 54 -6.03 -9.83 3.21
CA PRO A 54 -5.84 -8.40 3.48
C PRO A 54 -4.53 -7.81 2.95
N ALA A 55 -4.44 -6.48 2.95
CA ALA A 55 -3.18 -5.80 2.67
C ALA A 55 -2.07 -6.23 3.66
N PRO A 56 -0.79 -6.22 3.28
CA PRO A 56 0.32 -6.63 4.16
C PRO A 56 0.41 -5.78 5.43
N THR A 57 -0.02 -4.52 5.35
CA THR A 57 -0.12 -3.58 6.48
C THR A 57 -1.20 -3.98 7.49
N ALA A 58 -2.15 -4.83 7.09
CA ALA A 58 -3.22 -5.37 7.92
C ALA A 58 -2.97 -6.84 8.34
N GLY A 59 -1.70 -7.27 8.35
CA GLY A 59 -1.30 -8.64 8.69
C GLY A 59 -1.94 -9.13 10.00
N GLY A 60 -2.54 -10.33 9.96
CA GLY A 60 -3.23 -10.94 11.09
C GLY A 60 -4.71 -10.56 11.26
N SER A 61 -5.24 -9.66 10.42
CA SER A 61 -6.66 -9.32 10.40
C SER A 61 -7.46 -10.26 9.50
N TYR A 62 -8.76 -10.35 9.76
CA TYR A 62 -9.72 -11.09 8.95
C TYR A 62 -10.61 -10.10 8.18
N VAL A 63 -11.25 -10.56 7.12
CA VAL A 63 -12.14 -9.72 6.30
C VAL A 63 -13.58 -10.04 6.67
N ALA A 64 -14.29 -9.08 7.26
CA ALA A 64 -15.71 -9.25 7.56
C ALA A 64 -16.55 -9.28 6.26
N PRO A 65 -17.81 -9.78 6.30
CA PRO A 65 -18.68 -9.85 5.14
C PRO A 65 -18.91 -8.49 4.46
N ASP A 66 -18.83 -7.40 5.21
CA ASP A 66 -18.97 -6.03 4.71
C ASP A 66 -17.71 -5.50 4.00
N GLY A 67 -16.59 -6.24 4.07
CA GLY A 67 -15.28 -5.88 3.53
C GLY A 67 -14.39 -5.10 4.51
N SER A 68 -14.77 -4.97 5.78
CA SER A 68 -13.94 -4.33 6.81
C SER A 68 -12.92 -5.32 7.39
N LEU A 69 -11.85 -4.78 7.99
CA LEU A 69 -10.84 -5.57 8.68
C LEU A 69 -11.26 -5.77 10.14
N VAL A 70 -11.32 -7.02 10.57
CA VAL A 70 -11.77 -7.42 11.91
C VAL A 70 -10.78 -8.38 12.57
N ALA A 71 -10.91 -8.54 13.88
CA ALA A 71 -10.09 -9.48 14.63
C ALA A 71 -10.42 -10.94 14.27
N PRO A 72 -9.46 -11.87 14.41
CA PRO A 72 -9.70 -13.30 14.27
C PRO A 72 -10.82 -13.77 15.21
N GLY A 73 -11.70 -14.65 14.73
CA GLY A 73 -12.80 -15.20 15.53
C GLY A 73 -14.10 -14.40 15.47
N THR A 74 -14.15 -13.32 14.68
CA THR A 74 -15.41 -12.62 14.39
C THR A 74 -16.34 -13.52 13.57
N PRO A 75 -17.62 -13.70 13.97
CA PRO A 75 -18.55 -14.54 13.24
C PRO A 75 -18.71 -14.12 11.78
N GLY A 76 -18.55 -15.05 10.84
CA GLY A 76 -18.68 -14.80 9.41
C GLY A 76 -17.49 -14.07 8.78
N ALA A 77 -16.39 -13.84 9.51
CA ALA A 77 -15.20 -13.24 8.94
C ALA A 77 -14.38 -14.26 8.13
N ALA A 78 -13.96 -13.82 6.95
CA ALA A 78 -13.11 -14.58 6.05
C ALA A 78 -11.63 -14.53 6.51
N PRO A 79 -10.93 -15.67 6.50
CA PRO A 79 -9.51 -15.72 6.84
C PRO A 79 -8.65 -14.95 5.84
N PRO A 80 -7.42 -14.55 6.23
CA PRO A 80 -6.50 -13.97 5.28
C PRO A 80 -6.09 -14.99 4.20
N LEU A 81 -5.95 -14.52 2.97
CA LEU A 81 -5.49 -15.38 1.87
C LEU A 81 -3.99 -15.63 1.99
N ALA A 82 -3.60 -16.91 1.88
CA ALA A 82 -2.20 -17.32 1.90
C ALA A 82 -1.41 -16.83 0.67
N ARG A 83 -2.12 -16.48 -0.41
CA ARG A 83 -1.56 -15.92 -1.64
C ARG A 83 -2.34 -14.66 -2.04
N PRO A 84 -1.69 -13.69 -2.71
CA PRO A 84 -2.44 -12.60 -3.31
C PRO A 84 -3.32 -13.11 -4.48
N LEU A 85 -4.41 -12.42 -4.73
CA LEU A 85 -5.33 -12.70 -5.84
C LEU A 85 -4.81 -12.08 -7.13
N ARG A 86 -4.92 -12.77 -8.25
CA ARG A 86 -4.55 -12.22 -9.57
C ARG A 86 -5.61 -11.24 -10.07
N GLY A 87 -5.21 -10.28 -10.89
CA GLY A 87 -6.11 -9.29 -11.48
C GLY A 87 -7.27 -9.92 -12.26
N GLU A 88 -7.03 -11.00 -13.02
CA GLU A 88 -8.10 -11.74 -13.73
C GLU A 88 -9.07 -12.43 -12.76
N GLU A 89 -8.56 -13.02 -11.67
CA GLU A 89 -9.39 -13.63 -10.64
C GLU A 89 -10.27 -12.59 -9.96
N VAL A 90 -9.70 -11.42 -9.63
CA VAL A 90 -10.43 -10.30 -9.05
C VAL A 90 -11.46 -9.73 -10.03
N LYS A 91 -11.11 -9.61 -11.31
CA LYS A 91 -12.04 -9.16 -12.35
C LYS A 91 -13.24 -10.11 -12.48
N ASN A 92 -12.99 -11.41 -12.51
CA ASN A 92 -14.06 -12.42 -12.57
C ASN A 92 -14.90 -12.41 -11.29
N LEU A 93 -14.25 -12.33 -10.12
CA LEU A 93 -14.93 -12.19 -8.84
C LEU A 93 -15.85 -10.96 -8.79
N LEU A 94 -15.41 -9.81 -9.32
CA LEU A 94 -16.18 -8.58 -9.32
C LEU A 94 -17.27 -8.53 -10.39
N ARG A 95 -17.05 -9.17 -11.56
CA ARG A 95 -18.02 -9.16 -12.67
C ARG A 95 -19.08 -10.24 -12.55
N SER A 96 -18.69 -11.47 -12.26
CA SER A 96 -19.59 -12.63 -12.23
C SER A 96 -19.80 -13.22 -10.83
N GLY A 97 -19.08 -12.73 -9.82
CA GLY A 97 -19.11 -13.36 -8.49
C GLY A 97 -18.36 -14.70 -8.45
N ALA A 98 -17.60 -15.03 -9.49
CA ALA A 98 -16.88 -16.30 -9.56
C ALA A 98 -15.79 -16.36 -8.48
N THR A 99 -15.77 -17.48 -7.75
CA THR A 99 -14.82 -17.71 -6.67
C THR A 99 -13.45 -18.07 -7.27
N PRO A 100 -12.38 -17.35 -6.92
CA PRO A 100 -11.03 -17.68 -7.39
C PRO A 100 -10.61 -19.10 -6.97
N ALA A 101 -9.69 -19.71 -7.72
CA ALA A 101 -9.28 -21.09 -7.45
C ALA A 101 -8.56 -21.20 -6.09
N GLY A 102 -8.97 -22.14 -5.25
CA GLY A 102 -8.41 -22.31 -3.89
C GLY A 102 -8.89 -21.27 -2.88
N VAL A 103 -9.94 -20.51 -3.21
CA VAL A 103 -10.61 -19.60 -2.28
C VAL A 103 -11.95 -20.19 -1.86
N ASP A 104 -12.26 -20.11 -0.56
CA ASP A 104 -13.52 -20.61 -0.05
C ASP A 104 -14.71 -19.80 -0.63
N PRO A 105 -15.76 -20.47 -1.15
CA PRO A 105 -16.91 -19.79 -1.75
C PRO A 105 -17.67 -18.87 -0.79
N SER A 106 -17.72 -19.23 0.49
CA SER A 106 -18.40 -18.42 1.51
C SER A 106 -17.63 -17.12 1.81
N ALA A 107 -16.31 -17.14 1.64
CA ALA A 107 -15.44 -16.00 1.86
C ALA A 107 -15.33 -15.07 0.64
N ALA A 108 -15.70 -15.54 -0.55
CA ALA A 108 -15.53 -14.80 -1.80
C ALA A 108 -16.26 -13.45 -1.81
N GLN A 109 -17.47 -13.38 -1.23
CA GLN A 109 -18.21 -12.12 -1.10
C GLN A 109 -17.50 -11.11 -0.18
N ALA A 110 -16.94 -11.58 0.94
CA ALA A 110 -16.19 -10.73 1.86
C ALA A 110 -14.96 -10.13 1.18
N TYR A 111 -14.21 -10.93 0.41
CA TYR A 111 -13.07 -10.45 -0.38
C TYR A 111 -13.51 -9.47 -1.48
N ALA A 112 -14.60 -9.75 -2.19
CA ALA A 112 -15.13 -8.84 -3.18
C ALA A 112 -15.48 -7.47 -2.56
N ASN A 113 -16.12 -7.47 -1.39
CA ASN A 113 -16.46 -6.24 -0.67
C ASN A 113 -15.23 -5.49 -0.17
N TYR A 114 -14.19 -6.21 0.31
CA TYR A 114 -12.91 -5.61 0.67
C TYR A 114 -12.24 -4.94 -0.54
N ILE A 115 -12.20 -5.61 -1.69
CA ILE A 115 -11.59 -5.08 -2.92
C ILE A 115 -12.32 -3.82 -3.39
N ARG A 116 -13.66 -3.80 -3.35
CA ARG A 116 -14.46 -2.59 -3.68
C ARG A 116 -14.15 -1.40 -2.76
N ARG A 117 -13.69 -1.66 -1.54
CA ARG A 117 -13.33 -0.63 -0.55
C ARG A 117 -11.86 -0.23 -0.59
N LEU A 118 -11.03 -0.85 -1.42
CA LEU A 118 -9.62 -0.46 -1.53
C LEU A 118 -9.53 1.04 -1.86
N GLN A 119 -8.74 1.76 -1.07
CA GLN A 119 -8.51 3.19 -1.22
C GLN A 119 -7.13 3.47 -1.83
N ALA A 120 -6.94 4.67 -2.37
CA ALA A 120 -5.64 5.14 -2.82
C ALA A 120 -4.61 5.07 -1.67
N GLY A 121 -3.49 4.37 -1.92
CA GLY A 121 -2.46 4.09 -0.91
C GLY A 121 -2.52 2.69 -0.29
N MET A 122 -3.60 1.94 -0.50
CA MET A 122 -3.68 0.52 -0.11
C MET A 122 -3.04 -0.39 -1.15
N SER A 123 -2.39 -1.46 -0.70
CA SER A 123 -1.80 -2.47 -1.58
C SER A 123 -2.87 -3.11 -2.47
N GLY A 124 -2.67 -3.08 -3.78
CA GLY A 124 -3.60 -3.64 -4.77
C GLY A 124 -4.65 -2.66 -5.31
N PHE A 125 -4.77 -1.44 -4.76
CA PHE A 125 -5.70 -0.43 -5.29
C PHE A 125 -5.40 -0.04 -6.74
N THR A 126 -4.11 0.13 -7.08
CA THR A 126 -3.69 0.49 -8.44
C THR A 126 -4.06 -0.59 -9.46
N CYS A 127 -3.98 -1.87 -9.06
CA CYS A 127 -4.46 -2.99 -9.86
C CYS A 127 -5.99 -2.90 -10.03
N TYR A 128 -6.74 -2.76 -8.93
CA TYR A 128 -8.19 -2.67 -8.96
C TYR A 128 -8.69 -1.49 -9.83
N ALA A 129 -8.08 -0.31 -9.68
CA ALA A 129 -8.39 0.86 -10.51
C ALA A 129 -8.15 0.58 -12.01
N SER A 130 -7.10 -0.17 -12.33
CA SER A 130 -6.80 -0.56 -13.71
C SER A 130 -7.77 -1.58 -14.32
N LEU A 131 -8.47 -2.35 -13.47
CA LEU A 131 -9.55 -3.25 -13.89
C LEU A 131 -10.87 -2.53 -14.15
N GLN A 132 -11.07 -1.37 -13.51
CA GLN A 132 -12.28 -0.55 -13.66
C GLN A 132 -12.25 0.31 -14.93
N MET A 133 -11.08 0.58 -15.50
CA MET A 133 -10.98 1.26 -16.78
C MET A 133 -11.56 0.37 -17.89
N PRO A 134 -12.68 0.76 -18.53
CA PRO A 134 -13.19 0.06 -19.70
C PRO A 134 -12.15 0.18 -20.82
N ARG A 135 -11.88 -0.93 -21.49
CA ARG A 135 -11.06 -0.99 -22.70
C ARG A 135 -11.99 -1.22 -23.87
#